data_AF-A0ABD5LYC5-F1
#
_entry.id   AF-A0ABD5LYC5-F1
#
_cell.length_a   1.000
_cell.length_b   1.000
_cell.length_c   1.000
_cell.angle_alpha   90.00
_cell.angle_beta   90.00
_cell.angle_gamma   90.00
#
_symmetry.space_group_name_H-M   'P 1'
#
loop_
_entity.id
_entity.type
_entity.pdbx_description
1 polymer ?
#
loop_
_entity_poly.entity_id
_entity_poly.type
_entity_poly.pdbx_seq_one_letter_code
_entity_poly.pdbx_strand_id
1 'polypeptide(L)'
;MYYYFYIALGIKPSITITGVLRETWAIVLISELIIGLVIGLLLATPFWIASAFGEFVDNQRGASIGDTINPTTGIESSEFASLTGLFCMAYFLATGGLVVLMSTIKESYDVFPIGYVNKNIGYDFIGHWLNDMVKVAIILVSPVLIIMFLSEVALGFIHYFVLN
;
A
#
# COMPACT_ATOMS: atom_id res chain seq x y z
N MET A 1 -12.88 -19.24 -4.37
CA MET A 1 -12.02 -20.43 -4.56
C MET A 1 -11.77 -20.73 -6.04
N TYR A 2 -12.79 -20.73 -6.91
CA TYR A 2 -12.61 -21.01 -8.36
C TYR A 2 -11.81 -19.96 -9.15
N TYR A 3 -11.91 -18.67 -8.79
CA TYR A 3 -11.20 -17.61 -9.51
C TYR A 3 -9.67 -17.75 -9.50
N TYR A 4 -9.10 -18.16 -8.36
CA TYR A 4 -7.66 -18.41 -8.24
C TYR A 4 -7.17 -19.52 -9.18
N PHE A 5 -7.98 -20.57 -9.37
CA PHE A 5 -7.67 -21.68 -10.25
C PHE A 5 -7.67 -21.28 -11.73
N TYR A 6 -8.65 -20.48 -12.17
CA TYR A 6 -8.71 -19.98 -13.54
C TYR A 6 -7.56 -19.01 -13.88
N ILE A 7 -7.19 -18.16 -12.92
CA ILE A 7 -6.06 -17.24 -13.07
C ILE A 7 -4.74 -18.03 -13.16
N ALA A 8 -4.54 -19.02 -12.28
CA ALA A 8 -3.34 -19.85 -12.29
C ALA A 8 -3.16 -20.64 -13.61
N LEU A 9 -4.24 -21.17 -14.19
CA LEU A 9 -4.20 -21.85 -15.49
C LEU A 9 -3.87 -20.92 -16.66
N GLY A 10 -4.25 -19.63 -16.57
CA GLY A 10 -4.03 -18.64 -17.64
C GLY A 10 -2.62 -18.05 -17.70
N ILE A 11 -1.86 -18.07 -16.59
CA ILE A 11 -0.57 -17.38 -16.48
C ILE A 11 0.56 -18.17 -17.15
N LYS A 12 0.60 -19.51 -17.02
CA LYS A 12 1.54 -20.36 -17.77
C LYS A 12 1.10 -21.85 -17.73
N PRO A 13 0.72 -22.48 -18.86
CA PRO A 13 0.27 -23.87 -18.88
C PRO A 13 1.42 -24.91 -18.83
N SER A 14 2.63 -24.51 -18.43
CA SER A 14 3.84 -25.36 -18.53
C SER A 14 4.55 -25.55 -17.19
N ILE A 15 3.80 -25.76 -16.09
CA ILE A 15 4.38 -26.37 -14.90
C ILE A 15 4.51 -27.87 -15.21
N THR A 16 5.57 -28.26 -15.90
CA THR A 16 5.91 -29.68 -16.03
C THR A 16 6.32 -30.14 -14.63
N ILE A 17 5.42 -30.83 -13.92
CA ILE A 17 5.72 -31.43 -12.62
C ILE A 17 6.74 -32.55 -12.84
N THR A 18 8.02 -32.17 -12.85
CA THR A 18 9.14 -33.10 -12.84
C THR A 18 9.22 -33.79 -11.48
N GLY A 19 9.75 -35.02 -11.42
CA GLY A 19 9.84 -35.78 -10.17
C GLY A 19 10.58 -35.05 -9.03
N VAL A 20 11.49 -34.12 -9.37
CA VAL A 20 12.26 -33.28 -8.43
C VAL A 20 11.37 -32.29 -7.66
N LEU A 21 10.32 -31.76 -8.30
CA LEU A 21 9.36 -30.85 -7.65
C LEU A 21 8.52 -31.55 -6.59
N ARG A 22 8.35 -32.88 -6.69
CA ARG A 22 7.57 -33.67 -5.73
C ARG A 22 8.29 -33.82 -4.39
N GLU A 23 9.62 -33.78 -4.36
CA GLU A 23 10.40 -33.87 -3.12
C GLU A 23 10.64 -32.51 -2.46
N THR A 24 10.62 -31.43 -3.25
CA THR A 24 10.90 -30.05 -2.79
C THR A 24 9.66 -29.16 -2.71
N TRP A 25 8.47 -29.73 -2.83
CA TRP A 25 7.19 -29.02 -2.93
C TRP A 25 6.96 -27.98 -1.82
N ALA A 26 7.36 -28.27 -0.58
CA ALA A 26 7.20 -27.36 0.55
C ALA A 26 8.05 -26.08 0.39
N ILE A 27 9.28 -26.23 -0.12
CA ILE A 27 10.18 -25.10 -0.37
C ILE A 27 9.64 -24.25 -1.52
N VAL A 28 9.14 -24.89 -2.57
CA VAL A 28 8.51 -24.20 -3.70
C VAL A 28 7.30 -23.38 -3.25
N LEU A 29 6.41 -23.95 -2.44
CA LEU A 29 5.25 -23.23 -1.92
C LEU A 29 5.64 -22.00 -1.08
N ILE A 30 6.61 -22.15 -0.19
CA ILE A 30 7.10 -21.03 0.63
C ILE A 30 7.68 -19.93 -0.27
N SER A 31 8.45 -20.31 -1.28
CA SER A 31 9.04 -19.38 -2.24
C SER A 31 7.98 -18.58 -3.00
N GLU A 32 6.97 -19.26 -3.54
CA GLU A 32 5.86 -18.62 -4.26
C GLU A 32 5.03 -17.71 -3.34
N LEU A 33 4.82 -18.11 -2.09
CA LEU A 33 4.12 -17.28 -1.09
C LEU A 33 4.89 -15.99 -0.82
N ILE A 34 6.21 -16.07 -0.62
CA ILE A 34 7.06 -14.89 -0.40
C ILE A 34 7.02 -13.95 -1.60
N ILE A 35 7.16 -14.48 -2.82
CA ILE A 35 7.12 -13.66 -4.05
C ILE A 35 5.74 -12.99 -4.20
N GLY A 36 4.66 -13.76 -4.03
CA GLY A 36 3.30 -13.23 -4.08
C GLY A 36 3.04 -12.16 -3.03
N LEU A 37 3.55 -12.35 -1.81
CA LEU A 37 3.47 -11.37 -0.73
C LEU A 37 4.20 -10.08 -1.10
N VAL A 38 5.44 -10.16 -1.61
CA VAL A 38 6.22 -8.98 -2.01
C VAL A 38 5.52 -8.21 -3.13
N ILE A 39 5.03 -8.91 -4.17
CA ILE A 39 4.28 -8.26 -5.26
C ILE A 39 3.01 -7.58 -4.72
N GLY A 40 2.28 -8.26 -3.83
CA GLY A 40 1.09 -7.69 -3.18
C GLY A 40 1.42 -6.44 -2.38
N LEU A 41 2.52 -6.45 -1.63
CA LEU A 41 3.00 -5.32 -0.83
C LEU A 41 3.37 -4.11 -1.70
N LEU A 42 4.10 -4.35 -2.79
CA LEU A 42 4.46 -3.32 -3.76
C LEU A 42 3.23 -2.72 -4.44
N LEU A 43 2.26 -3.55 -4.82
CA LEU A 43 1.01 -3.10 -5.43
C LEU A 43 0.07 -2.39 -4.44
N ALA A 44 0.11 -2.73 -3.15
CA ALA A 44 -0.67 -2.06 -2.12
C ALA A 44 -0.11 -0.68 -1.73
N THR A 45 1.18 -0.43 -1.99
CA THR A 45 1.89 0.82 -1.66
C THR A 45 1.15 2.10 -2.06
N PRO A 46 0.68 2.30 -3.31
CA PRO A 46 -0.03 3.53 -3.69
C PRO A 46 -1.33 3.76 -2.90
N PHE A 47 -2.03 2.70 -2.51
CA PHE A 47 -3.25 2.79 -1.71
C PHE A 47 -2.94 3.24 -0.29
N TRP A 48 -1.88 2.69 0.32
CA TRP A 48 -1.42 3.11 1.64
C TRP A 48 -0.93 4.56 1.64
N ILE A 49 -0.23 4.99 0.59
CA ILE A 49 0.20 6.40 0.43
C ILE A 49 -1.03 7.31 0.35
N ALA A 50 -2.07 6.94 -0.41
CA ALA A 50 -3.30 7.72 -0.54
C ALA A 50 -4.07 7.81 0.79
N SER A 51 -4.21 6.70 1.52
CA SER A 51 -4.85 6.70 2.84
C SER A 51 -4.05 7.51 3.87
N ALA A 52 -2.71 7.35 3.90
CA ALA A 52 -1.85 8.14 4.79
C ALA A 52 -1.97 9.65 4.52
N PHE A 53 -2.06 10.04 3.24
CA PHE A 53 -2.34 11.43 2.88
C PHE A 53 -3.63 11.93 3.52
N GLY A 54 -4.72 11.17 3.42
CA GLY A 54 -6.00 11.56 4.03
C GLY A 54 -5.92 11.66 5.55
N GLU A 55 -5.21 10.73 6.18
CA GLU A 55 -5.01 10.72 7.64
C GLU A 55 -4.21 11.93 8.13
N PHE A 56 -3.14 12.33 7.42
CA PHE A 56 -2.38 13.54 7.75
C PHE A 56 -3.23 14.81 7.64
N VAL A 57 -4.09 14.90 6.63
CA VAL A 57 -4.98 16.06 6.44
C VAL A 57 -6.04 16.12 7.54
N ASP A 58 -6.69 15.00 7.87
CA ASP A 58 -7.70 14.96 8.93
C ASP A 58 -7.10 15.27 10.31
N ASN A 59 -5.88 14.79 10.57
CA ASN A 59 -5.13 15.12 11.78
C ASN A 59 -4.89 16.63 11.90
N GLN A 60 -4.44 17.31 10.83
CA GLN A 60 -4.25 18.76 10.87
C GLN A 60 -5.55 19.54 11.03
N ARG A 61 -6.69 19.02 10.55
CA ARG A 61 -7.99 19.70 10.67
C ARG A 61 -8.61 19.51 12.06
N GLY A 62 -8.00 18.70 12.93
CA GLY A 62 -8.55 18.33 14.23
C GLY A 62 -9.76 17.40 14.14
N ALA A 63 -10.00 16.77 12.98
CA ALA A 63 -11.10 15.82 12.80
C ALA A 63 -10.89 14.56 13.65
N SER A 64 -9.64 14.16 13.87
CA SER A 64 -9.25 13.02 14.72
C SER A 64 -9.36 13.27 16.24
N ILE A 65 -9.69 14.49 16.67
CA ILE A 65 -9.91 14.79 18.10
C ILE A 65 -11.17 14.07 18.62
N GLY A 66 -12.17 13.86 17.76
CA GLY A 66 -13.39 13.10 18.08
C GLY A 66 -13.09 11.65 18.48
N ASP A 67 -12.14 11.01 17.80
CA ASP A 67 -11.71 9.63 18.05
C ASP A 67 -10.98 9.49 19.40
N THR A 68 -10.30 10.56 19.84
CA THR A 68 -9.62 10.61 21.14
C THR A 68 -10.61 10.73 22.32
N ILE A 69 -11.77 11.35 22.09
CA ILE A 69 -12.76 11.63 23.15
C ILE A 69 -13.72 10.45 23.40
N ASN A 70 -13.95 9.58 22.40
CA ASN A 70 -14.80 8.41 22.54
C ASN A 70 -14.19 7.15 21.87
N PRO A 71 -13.26 6.45 22.54
CA PRO A 71 -12.66 5.22 22.00
C PRO A 71 -13.65 4.04 21.93
N THR A 72 -14.85 4.16 22.50
CA THR A 72 -15.83 3.06 22.62
C THR A 72 -16.61 2.75 21.33
N THR A 73 -16.53 3.59 20.29
CA THR A 73 -17.19 3.35 18.99
C THR A 73 -16.36 2.48 18.03
N GLY A 74 -15.05 2.30 18.29
CA GLY A 74 -14.16 1.47 17.47
C GLY A 74 -13.93 1.98 16.05
N ILE A 75 -14.35 3.21 15.74
CA ILE A 75 -14.08 3.86 14.45
C ILE A 75 -12.79 4.68 14.64
N GLU A 76 -11.64 4.01 14.54
CA GLU A 76 -10.31 4.63 14.56
C GLU A 76 -9.82 4.93 13.13
N SER A 77 -10.73 5.24 12.21
CA SER A 77 -10.38 5.42 10.80
C SER A 77 -10.87 6.77 10.29
N SER A 78 -9.92 7.65 9.97
CA SER A 78 -10.17 8.91 9.28
C SER A 78 -11.09 8.68 8.06
N GLU A 79 -12.24 9.37 8.03
CA GLU A 79 -13.17 9.26 6.91
C GLU A 79 -12.54 9.78 5.62
N PHE A 80 -11.68 10.80 5.71
CA PHE A 80 -10.97 11.31 4.53
C PHE A 80 -9.88 10.34 4.04
N ALA A 81 -9.20 9.62 4.93
CA ALA A 81 -8.29 8.52 4.57
C ALA A 81 -9.02 7.38 3.83
N SER A 82 -10.25 7.06 4.27
CA SER A 82 -11.10 6.07 3.59
C SER A 82 -11.54 6.56 2.21
N LEU A 83 -11.98 7.81 2.10
CA LEU A 83 -12.38 8.42 0.82
C LEU A 83 -11.22 8.48 -0.19
N THR A 84 -10.05 8.92 0.25
CA THR A 84 -8.84 9.01 -0.61
C THR A 84 -8.33 7.64 -1.02
N GLY A 85 -8.37 6.65 -0.13
CA GLY A 85 -8.10 5.25 -0.45
C GLY A 85 -9.08 4.68 -1.50
N LEU A 86 -10.38 4.94 -1.34
CA LEU A 86 -11.40 4.52 -2.29
C LEU A 86 -11.23 5.20 -3.66
N PHE A 87 -10.88 6.49 -3.68
CA PHE A 87 -10.60 7.22 -4.91
C PHE A 87 -9.38 6.63 -5.64
N CYS A 88 -8.29 6.35 -4.92
CA CYS A 88 -7.10 5.70 -5.46
C CYS A 88 -7.46 4.33 -6.06
N MET A 89 -8.30 3.56 -5.36
CA MET A 89 -8.78 2.28 -5.86
C MET A 89 -9.64 2.40 -7.11
N ALA A 90 -10.62 3.30 -7.12
CA ALA A 90 -11.43 3.55 -8.30
C ALA A 90 -10.57 3.97 -9.49
N TYR A 91 -9.57 4.83 -9.27
CA TYR A 91 -8.62 5.26 -10.30
C TYR A 91 -7.76 4.10 -10.82
N PHE A 92 -7.25 3.24 -9.92
CA PHE A 92 -6.50 2.04 -10.28
C PHE A 92 -7.33 1.10 -11.16
N LEU A 93 -8.59 0.86 -10.82
CA LEU A 93 -9.49 0.04 -11.64
C LEU A 93 -9.78 0.70 -12.99
N ALA A 94 -10.07 2.00 -13.00
CA ALA A 94 -10.43 2.75 -14.21
C ALA A 94 -9.28 2.82 -15.24
N THR A 95 -8.03 2.83 -14.77
CA THR A 95 -6.83 2.89 -15.63
C THR A 95 -6.34 1.51 -16.08
N GLY A 96 -7.06 0.44 -15.75
CA GLY A 96 -6.67 -0.93 -16.12
C GLY A 96 -5.64 -1.56 -15.19
N GLY A 97 -5.55 -1.11 -13.93
CA GLY A 97 -4.61 -1.63 -12.93
C GLY A 97 -4.71 -3.14 -12.70
N LEU A 98 -5.88 -3.75 -12.90
CA LEU A 98 -6.01 -5.22 -12.88
C LEU A 98 -5.21 -5.91 -13.98
N VAL A 99 -5.12 -5.31 -15.17
CA VAL A 99 -4.28 -5.83 -16.27
C VAL A 99 -2.81 -5.72 -15.89
N VAL A 100 -2.40 -4.59 -15.30
CA VAL A 100 -1.03 -4.39 -14.78
C VAL A 100 -0.70 -5.42 -13.70
N LEU A 101 -1.62 -5.70 -12.78
CA LEU A 101 -1.42 -6.73 -11.76
C LEU A 101 -1.21 -8.10 -12.39
N MET A 102 -2.03 -8.48 -13.37
CA MET A 102 -1.90 -9.77 -14.06
C MET A 102 -0.61 -9.86 -14.88
N SER A 103 -0.20 -8.80 -15.57
CA SER A 103 1.06 -8.78 -16.32
C SER A 103 2.26 -8.88 -15.38
N THR A 104 2.24 -8.17 -14.25
CA THR A 104 3.32 -8.24 -13.25
C THR A 104 3.46 -9.64 -12.66
N ILE A 105 2.36 -10.34 -12.36
CA ILE A 105 2.42 -11.73 -11.88
C ILE A 105 2.96 -12.65 -12.99
N LYS A 106 2.60 -12.42 -14.25
CA LYS A 106 3.11 -13.22 -15.36
C LYS A 106 4.61 -13.01 -15.57
N GLU A 107 5.05 -11.75 -15.60
CA GLU A 107 6.45 -11.36 -15.81
C GLU A 107 7.34 -11.74 -14.63
N SER A 108 6.79 -11.83 -13.40
CA SER A 108 7.55 -12.27 -12.24
C SER A 108 8.11 -13.68 -12.40
N TYR A 109 7.44 -14.57 -13.16
CA TYR A 109 7.95 -15.92 -13.45
C TYR A 109 9.14 -15.96 -14.40
N ASP A 110 9.39 -14.90 -15.16
CA ASP A 110 10.58 -14.78 -16.00
C ASP A 110 11.79 -14.29 -15.19
N VAL A 111 11.54 -13.52 -14.13
CA VAL A 111 12.57 -13.01 -13.20
C VAL A 111 12.87 -13.99 -12.06
N PHE A 112 11.84 -14.62 -11.50
CA PHE A 112 11.89 -15.57 -10.40
C PHE A 112 11.30 -16.91 -10.87
N PRO A 113 12.15 -17.82 -11.40
CA PRO A 113 11.70 -19.15 -11.78
C PRO A 113 11.09 -19.91 -10.59
N ILE A 114 10.26 -20.90 -10.89
CA ILE A 114 9.55 -21.70 -9.86
C ILE A 114 10.56 -22.31 -8.87
N GLY A 115 10.34 -22.07 -7.58
CA GLY A 115 11.23 -22.53 -6.50
C GLY A 115 12.51 -21.72 -6.31
N TYR A 116 12.63 -20.56 -6.97
CA TYR A 116 13.76 -19.65 -6.80
C TYR A 116 13.68 -18.91 -5.46
N VAL A 117 14.56 -19.27 -4.53
CA VAL A 117 14.74 -18.56 -3.27
C VAL A 117 15.69 -17.38 -3.47
N ASN A 118 15.13 -16.18 -3.55
CA ASN A 118 15.94 -14.96 -3.64
C ASN A 118 16.53 -14.61 -2.27
N LYS A 119 17.87 -14.65 -2.15
CA LYS A 119 18.58 -14.20 -0.93
C LYS A 119 18.64 -12.68 -0.78
N ASN A 120 18.36 -11.92 -1.83
CA ASN A 120 18.42 -10.46 -1.82
C ASN A 120 17.09 -9.82 -1.38
N ILE A 121 15.98 -10.57 -1.36
CA ILE A 121 14.74 -10.14 -0.72
C ILE A 121 14.92 -10.37 0.78
N GLY A 122 15.57 -9.40 1.42
CA GLY A 122 15.87 -9.40 2.84
C GLY A 122 15.46 -8.11 3.52
N TYR A 123 15.93 -7.93 4.75
CA TYR A 123 15.62 -6.76 5.59
C TYR A 123 15.98 -5.43 4.90
N ASP A 124 17.07 -5.39 4.14
CA ASP A 124 17.51 -4.18 3.44
C ASP A 124 16.50 -3.73 2.39
N PHE A 125 15.98 -4.65 1.58
CA PHE A 125 14.95 -4.33 0.58
C PHE A 125 13.69 -3.79 1.24
N ILE A 126 13.21 -4.46 2.28
CA ILE A 126 12.01 -4.04 3.01
C ILE A 126 12.23 -2.67 3.66
N GLY A 127 13.39 -2.43 4.27
CA GLY A 127 13.75 -1.16 4.89
C GLY A 127 13.79 -0.02 3.89
N HIS A 128 14.40 -0.24 2.71
CA HIS A 128 14.40 0.75 1.63
C HIS A 128 13.01 1.03 1.08
N TRP A 129 12.22 -0.01 0.81
CA TRP A 129 10.84 0.13 0.32
C TRP A 129 9.96 0.90 1.31
N LEU A 130 10.04 0.58 2.61
CA LEU A 130 9.27 1.28 3.65
C LEU A 130 9.68 2.76 3.75
N ASN A 131 10.99 3.03 3.71
CA ASN A 131 11.52 4.40 3.74
C ASN A 131 11.02 5.20 2.54
N ASP A 132 11.03 4.62 1.34
CA ASP A 132 10.56 5.30 0.13
C ASP A 132 9.05 5.52 0.14
N MET A 133 8.27 4.56 0.65
CA MET A 133 6.83 4.75 0.87
C MET A 133 6.54 5.94 1.79
N VAL A 134 7.21 6.00 2.95
CA VAL A 134 7.04 7.11 3.91
C VAL A 134 7.49 8.44 3.32
N LYS A 135 8.62 8.47 2.60
CA LYS A 135 9.09 9.69 1.91
C LYS A 135 8.05 10.20 0.92
N VAL A 136 7.51 9.33 0.08
CA VAL A 136 6.51 9.72 -0.94
C VAL A 136 5.25 10.23 -0.26
N ALA A 137 4.77 9.56 0.80
CA ALA A 137 3.61 10.01 1.57
C ALA A 137 3.84 11.42 2.16
N ILE A 138 4.99 11.66 2.79
CA ILE A 138 5.35 12.97 3.37
C ILE A 138 5.42 14.04 2.27
N ILE A 139 6.13 13.77 1.17
CA ILE A 139 6.27 14.72 0.05
C ILE A 139 4.89 15.07 -0.53
N LEU A 140 4.01 14.08 -0.67
CA LEU A 140 2.66 14.27 -1.20
C LEU A 140 1.81 15.17 -0.30
N VAL A 141 1.87 14.98 1.02
CA VAL A 141 1.05 15.74 1.96
C VAL A 141 1.64 17.11 2.35
N SER A 142 2.97 17.26 2.26
CA SER A 142 3.71 18.46 2.70
C SER A 142 3.11 19.80 2.24
N PRO A 143 2.71 19.99 0.97
CA PRO A 143 2.15 21.28 0.52
C PRO A 143 0.87 21.64 1.26
N VAL A 144 0.00 20.65 1.50
CA VAL A 144 -1.27 20.84 2.21
C VAL A 144 -1.00 21.16 3.68
N LEU A 145 -0.10 20.41 4.31
CA LEU A 145 0.31 20.66 5.71
C LEU A 145 0.86 22.07 5.90
N ILE A 146 1.72 22.54 4.99
CA ILE A 146 2.31 23.89 5.07
C ILE A 146 1.22 24.97 5.00
N ILE A 147 0.29 24.85 4.05
CA ILE A 147 -0.79 25.83 3.90
C ILE A 147 -1.69 25.85 5.14
N MET A 148 -2.03 24.68 5.66
CA MET A 148 -2.84 24.55 6.87
C MET A 148 -2.14 25.14 8.10
N PHE A 149 -0.86 24.81 8.29
CA PHE A 149 -0.04 25.36 9.36
C PHE A 149 0.03 26.90 9.29
N LEU A 150 0.24 27.47 8.09
CA LEU A 150 0.25 28.92 7.91
C LEU A 150 -1.10 29.55 8.25
N SER A 151 -2.21 28.88 7.95
CA SER A 151 -3.55 29.35 8.33
C SER A 151 -3.73 29.40 9.85
N GLU A 152 -3.25 28.39 10.57
CA GLU A 152 -3.30 28.36 12.04
C GLU A 152 -2.45 29.46 12.65
N VAL A 153 -1.23 29.67 12.13
CA VAL A 153 -0.36 30.77 12.56
C VAL A 153 -1.05 32.12 12.34
N ALA A 154 -1.68 32.33 11.18
CA ALA A 154 -2.40 33.57 10.87
C ALA A 154 -3.57 33.81 11.85
N LEU A 155 -4.36 32.78 12.16
CA LEU A 155 -5.43 32.88 13.15
C LEU A 155 -4.89 33.18 14.56
N GLY A 156 -3.77 32.56 14.94
CA GLY A 156 -3.08 32.84 16.20
C GLY A 156 -2.64 34.30 16.31
N PHE A 157 -2.08 34.87 15.24
CA PHE A 157 -1.73 36.29 15.19
C PHE A 157 -2.96 37.19 15.33
N ILE A 158 -4.06 36.90 14.64
CA ILE A 158 -5.31 37.69 14.77
C ILE A 158 -5.80 37.66 16.22
N HIS A 159 -5.80 36.50 16.86
CA HIS A 159 -6.25 36.36 18.24
C HIS A 159 -5.37 37.17 19.22
N TYR A 160 -4.05 37.19 19.01
CA TYR A 160 -3.14 38.01 19.81
C TYR A 160 -3.47 39.51 19.73
N PHE A 161 -3.85 40.02 18.56
CA PHE A 161 -4.21 41.43 18.39
C PHE A 161 -5.59 41.79 18.96
N VAL A 162 -6.52 40.84 19.07
CA VAL A 162 -7.85 41.08 19.66
C VAL A 162 -7.79 41.11 21.19
N LEU A 163 -6.83 40.41 21.80
CA LEU A 163 -6.68 40.30 23.26
C LEU A 163 -5.84 41.45 23.89
N ASN A 164 -5.18 42.28 23.09
CA ASN A 164 -4.43 43.48 23.51
C ASN A 164 -5.13 44.76 23.05
#